data_AF-A0AAU2LBT9-F1
#
_entry.id   AF-A0AAU2LBT9-F1
#
_cell.length_a   1.000
_cell.length_b   1.000
_cell.length_c   1.000
_cell.angle_alpha   90.00
_cell.angle_beta   90.00
_cell.angle_gamma   90.00
#
_symmetry.space_group_name_H-M   'P 1'
#
loop_
_entity.id
_entity.type
_entity.pdbx_description
1 polymer ?
#
loop_
_entity_poly.entity_id
_entity_poly.type
_entity_poly.pdbx_seq_one_letter_code
_entity_poly.pdbx_strand_id
1 'polypeptide(L)'
;MREPHPIEPSGTFVTKGDDRWRDDRWYGRYRLWFAQVSPWPNPYGTFIRVRPGWRSLVEETLSVVATEVPRQKTWPVHLLNQKAHGRGWEFDLGPPEADYLCLEQLSDICYIDIRNLHQLIDLLAPAMEDAHFFVYSAGDGLDRWVDEVRIRDGRSSVARWTVEGEAWADFPALCAELAGNRAGDEALVRFVTSLSDQ
;
A
#
# COMPACT_ATOMS: atom_id res chain seq x y z
N MET A 1 -24.01 8.76 -13.33
CA MET A 1 -22.82 8.86 -12.46
C MET A 1 -22.99 10.13 -11.64
N ARG A 2 -23.03 10.04 -10.30
CA ARG A 2 -22.98 11.23 -9.44
C ARG A 2 -21.54 11.74 -9.43
N GLU A 3 -21.35 13.05 -9.49
CA GLU A 3 -20.02 13.65 -9.31
C GLU A 3 -19.46 13.25 -7.93
N PRO A 4 -18.17 12.92 -7.83
CA PRO A 4 -17.56 12.65 -6.53
C PRO A 4 -17.60 13.92 -5.69
N HIS A 5 -18.13 13.81 -4.47
CA HIS A 5 -18.06 14.87 -3.47
C HIS A 5 -16.67 14.87 -2.81
N PRO A 6 -16.19 16.03 -2.31
CA PRO A 6 -14.93 16.09 -1.57
C PRO A 6 -14.95 15.09 -0.39
N ILE A 7 -13.89 14.29 -0.27
CA ILE A 7 -13.68 13.45 0.91
C ILE A 7 -13.16 14.39 2.00
N GLU A 8 -13.99 14.71 2.99
CA GLU A 8 -13.50 15.36 4.19
C GLU A 8 -12.57 14.38 4.93
N PRO A 9 -11.30 14.74 5.18
CA PRO A 9 -10.39 13.86 5.88
C PRO A 9 -10.86 13.71 7.34
N SER A 10 -11.49 12.58 7.66
CA SER A 10 -11.94 12.28 9.02
C SER A 10 -10.82 11.79 9.94
N GLY A 11 -9.56 12.16 9.66
CA GLY A 11 -8.38 11.80 10.44
C GLY A 11 -7.30 12.85 10.28
N THR A 12 -6.70 13.28 11.40
CA THR A 12 -5.53 14.15 11.38
C THR A 12 -4.30 13.30 11.05
N PHE A 13 -3.56 13.70 10.00
CA PHE A 13 -2.23 13.13 9.76
C PHE A 13 -1.36 13.31 10.98
N VAL A 14 -0.55 12.31 11.29
CA VAL A 14 0.40 12.41 12.39
C VAL A 14 1.54 13.33 11.93
N THR A 15 1.61 14.55 12.49
CA THR A 15 2.58 15.61 12.14
C THR A 15 3.51 15.93 13.31
N LYS A 16 4.81 16.15 13.04
CA LYS A 16 5.86 16.15 14.08
C LYS A 16 5.59 17.27 15.11
N GLY A 17 5.13 16.88 16.30
CA GLY A 17 4.63 17.78 17.36
C GLY A 17 3.52 17.15 18.21
N ASP A 18 2.86 16.09 17.71
CA ASP A 18 1.97 15.23 18.50
C ASP A 18 2.82 14.23 19.32
N ASP A 19 2.63 14.12 20.63
CA ASP A 19 3.40 13.21 21.51
C ASP A 19 3.30 11.73 21.08
N ARG A 20 2.33 11.41 20.20
CA ARG A 20 2.12 10.11 19.52
C ARG A 20 3.12 9.80 18.39
N TRP A 21 4.08 10.68 18.11
CA TRP A 21 5.16 10.47 17.12
C TRP A 21 6.20 9.43 17.52
N ARG A 22 6.27 9.06 18.80
CA ARG A 22 7.27 8.12 19.33
C ARG A 22 6.68 6.74 19.67
N ASP A 23 5.66 6.31 18.92
CA ASP A 23 5.34 4.88 18.94
C ASP A 23 6.28 4.18 17.95
N ASP A 24 7.38 3.65 18.46
CA ASP A 24 8.42 2.97 17.69
C ASP A 24 7.86 1.79 16.86
N ARG A 25 6.66 1.29 17.17
CA ARG A 25 5.97 0.26 16.40
C ARG A 25 5.48 0.73 15.02
N TRP A 26 5.30 2.03 14.82
CA TRP A 26 4.66 2.59 13.61
C TRP A 26 5.54 3.62 12.87
N TYR A 27 6.51 4.20 13.57
CA TYR A 27 7.49 5.11 13.00
C TYR A 27 8.86 4.46 13.02
N GLY A 28 9.49 4.35 11.85
CA GLY A 28 10.76 3.66 11.76
C GLY A 28 11.50 3.87 10.46
N ARG A 29 12.62 3.17 10.35
CA ARG A 29 13.53 3.14 9.20
C ARG A 29 13.20 1.93 8.35
N TYR A 30 12.41 2.13 7.30
CA TYR A 30 11.88 1.01 6.53
C TYR A 30 12.48 0.94 5.12
N ARG A 31 12.75 -0.29 4.68
CA ARG A 31 12.73 -0.65 3.26
C ARG A 31 11.34 -1.20 3.00
N LEU A 32 10.55 -0.48 2.21
CA LEU A 32 9.14 -0.84 1.99
C LEU A 32 8.99 -1.60 0.69
N TRP A 33 8.33 -2.75 0.80
CA TRP A 33 7.96 -3.58 -0.33
C TRP A 33 6.45 -3.70 -0.41
N PHE A 34 5.96 -3.79 -1.63
CA PHE A 34 4.54 -3.90 -1.96
C PHE A 34 4.34 -5.12 -2.85
N ALA A 35 3.44 -6.00 -2.44
CA ALA A 35 3.11 -7.22 -3.18
C ALA A 35 1.61 -7.27 -3.42
N GLN A 36 1.20 -7.09 -4.67
CA GLN A 36 -0.20 -7.18 -5.07
C GLN A 36 -0.60 -8.63 -5.32
N VAL A 37 -1.76 -9.01 -4.78
CA VAL A 37 -2.39 -10.32 -4.94
C VAL A 37 -3.55 -10.23 -5.93
N SER A 38 -4.33 -9.16 -5.84
CA SER A 38 -5.54 -8.94 -6.64
C SER A 38 -5.69 -7.46 -6.97
N PRO A 39 -6.25 -7.09 -8.13
CA PRO A 39 -6.84 -7.94 -9.18
C PRO A 39 -5.85 -8.70 -10.06
N TRP A 40 -4.60 -8.25 -10.11
CA TRP A 40 -3.50 -9.02 -10.72
C TRP A 40 -2.34 -9.18 -9.74
N PRO A 41 -1.74 -10.37 -9.74
CA PRO A 41 -0.47 -10.66 -9.08
C PRO A 41 0.67 -9.74 -9.52
N ASN A 42 1.35 -9.08 -8.58
CA ASN A 42 2.63 -8.41 -8.83
C ASN A 42 3.46 -8.32 -7.54
N PRO A 43 4.55 -9.10 -7.41
CA PRO A 43 5.40 -9.07 -6.22
C PRO A 43 6.36 -7.87 -6.18
N TYR A 44 6.46 -7.12 -7.27
CA TYR A 44 7.42 -6.02 -7.44
C TYR A 44 6.79 -4.62 -7.32
N GLY A 45 5.48 -4.54 -7.16
CA GLY A 45 4.77 -3.28 -6.99
C GLY A 45 3.27 -3.50 -6.95
N THR A 46 2.56 -2.48 -6.44
CA THR A 46 1.10 -2.50 -6.41
C THR A 46 0.57 -1.43 -7.34
N PHE A 47 -0.34 -1.82 -8.23
CA PHE A 47 -1.03 -0.93 -9.15
C PHE A 47 -2.53 -1.09 -8.92
N ILE A 48 -3.15 -0.06 -8.36
CA ILE A 48 -4.58 -0.08 -8.05
C ILE A 48 -5.28 0.79 -9.08
N ARG A 49 -6.22 0.22 -9.84
CA ARG A 49 -6.94 1.00 -10.84
C ARG A 49 -7.81 2.04 -10.15
N VAL A 50 -7.71 3.28 -10.63
CA VAL A 50 -8.58 4.39 -10.22
C VAL A 50 -9.90 4.26 -10.96
N ARG A 51 -11.01 4.42 -10.24
CA ARG A 51 -12.36 4.42 -10.82
C ARG A 51 -12.48 5.52 -11.87
N PRO A 52 -13.14 5.28 -13.01
CA PRO A 52 -13.33 6.30 -14.04
C PRO A 52 -13.98 7.58 -13.48
N GLY A 53 -13.40 8.75 -13.78
CA GLY A 53 -13.89 10.05 -13.32
C GLY A 53 -13.38 10.50 -11.95
N TRP A 54 -12.56 9.71 -11.25
CA TRP A 54 -12.05 10.05 -9.92
C TRP A 54 -10.64 10.66 -9.91
N ARG A 55 -10.00 10.79 -11.08
CA ARG A 55 -8.61 11.27 -11.21
C ARG A 55 -8.35 12.56 -10.43
N SER A 56 -9.19 13.58 -10.61
CA SER A 56 -8.99 14.89 -9.98
C SER A 56 -9.03 14.83 -8.44
N LEU A 57 -9.87 13.98 -7.86
CA LEU A 57 -9.92 13.78 -6.41
C LEU A 57 -8.64 13.13 -5.89
N VAL A 58 -8.10 12.16 -6.63
CA VAL A 58 -6.83 11.51 -6.30
C VAL A 58 -5.69 12.52 -6.36
N GLU A 59 -5.63 13.34 -7.40
CA GLU A 59 -4.64 14.42 -7.53
C GLU A 59 -4.72 15.42 -6.37
N GLU A 60 -5.94 15.86 -6.02
CA GLU A 60 -6.16 16.76 -4.90
C GLU A 60 -5.73 16.14 -3.57
N THR A 61 -6.12 14.89 -3.32
CA THR A 61 -5.77 14.16 -2.09
C THR A 61 -4.26 14.04 -1.96
N LEU A 62 -3.56 13.59 -3.01
CA LEU A 62 -2.10 13.46 -3.01
C LEU A 62 -1.41 14.82 -2.79
N SER A 63 -1.96 15.89 -3.37
CA SER A 63 -1.45 17.26 -3.18
C SER A 63 -1.60 17.76 -1.74
N VAL A 64 -2.76 17.52 -1.11
CA VAL A 64 -3.00 17.87 0.31
C VAL A 64 -2.05 17.09 1.21
N VAL A 65 -1.92 15.78 1.01
CA VAL A 65 -1.01 14.95 1.84
C VAL A 65 0.44 15.38 1.68
N ALA A 66 0.89 15.70 0.46
CA ALA A 66 2.23 16.24 0.24
C ALA A 66 2.48 17.56 0.99
N THR A 67 1.44 18.37 1.18
CA THR A 67 1.50 19.65 1.90
C THR A 67 1.47 19.45 3.43
N GLU A 68 0.61 18.55 3.92
CA GLU A 68 0.41 18.27 5.35
C GLU A 68 1.52 17.40 5.96
N VAL A 69 2.20 16.59 5.13
CA VAL A 69 3.31 15.71 5.54
C VAL A 69 4.62 16.11 4.83
N PRO A 70 5.06 17.38 4.93
CA PRO A 70 6.09 17.96 4.06
C PRO A 70 7.51 17.39 4.28
N ARG A 71 7.70 16.59 5.34
CA ARG A 71 8.99 15.95 5.65
C ARG A 71 9.10 14.50 5.17
N GLN A 72 8.02 13.90 4.66
CA GLN A 72 8.11 12.67 3.87
C GLN A 72 8.45 13.06 2.42
N LYS A 73 9.74 13.32 2.17
CA LYS A 73 10.23 13.79 0.86
C LYS A 73 10.04 12.78 -0.27
N THR A 74 9.85 11.50 0.07
CA THR A 74 9.67 10.39 -0.86
C THR A 74 8.45 9.61 -0.41
N TRP A 75 7.28 10.01 -0.92
CA TRP A 75 6.08 9.17 -0.85
C TRP A 75 6.17 8.12 -1.95
N PRO A 76 6.01 6.82 -1.63
CA PRO A 76 6.04 5.76 -2.64
C PRO A 76 4.74 5.69 -3.44
N VAL A 77 4.02 6.80 -3.63
CA VAL A 77 2.66 6.79 -4.17
C VAL A 77 2.57 7.73 -5.37
N HIS A 78 2.24 7.16 -6.52
CA HIS A 78 2.17 7.89 -7.79
C HIS A 78 0.84 7.66 -8.48
N LEU A 79 0.29 8.71 -9.09
CA LEU A 79 -0.84 8.58 -10.00
C LEU A 79 -0.34 8.47 -11.43
N LEU A 80 -0.55 7.31 -12.06
CA LEU A 80 -0.07 6.99 -13.39
C LEU A 80 -1.23 6.82 -14.36
N ASN A 81 -1.14 7.47 -15.51
CA ASN A 81 -1.98 7.16 -16.67
C ASN A 81 -1.31 6.09 -17.56
N GLN A 82 -2.06 5.07 -18.01
CA GLN A 82 -1.51 3.93 -18.76
C GLN A 82 -0.88 4.34 -20.10
N LYS A 83 -1.55 5.17 -20.90
CA LYS A 83 -1.00 5.62 -22.19
C LYS A 83 0.29 6.42 -22.01
N ALA A 84 0.33 7.29 -21.01
CA ALA A 84 1.46 8.18 -20.79
C ALA A 84 2.64 7.49 -20.10
N HIS A 85 2.39 6.56 -19.18
CA HIS A 85 3.41 6.04 -18.26
C HIS A 85 3.65 4.53 -18.37
N GLY A 86 2.72 3.75 -18.94
CA GLY A 86 2.75 2.28 -18.92
C GLY A 86 4.07 1.68 -19.44
N ARG A 87 4.65 2.27 -20.50
CA ARG A 87 5.95 1.82 -21.03
C ARG A 87 7.12 2.07 -20.07
N GLY A 88 7.12 3.20 -19.37
CA GLY A 88 8.23 3.57 -18.47
C GLY A 88 8.19 2.80 -17.14
N TRP A 89 7.01 2.34 -16.76
CA TRP A 89 6.74 1.60 -15.53
C TRP A 89 6.49 0.10 -15.78
N GLU A 90 6.70 -0.36 -17.02
CA GLU A 90 6.54 -1.75 -17.44
C GLU A 90 5.17 -2.37 -17.08
N PHE A 91 4.08 -1.60 -17.16
CA PHE A 91 2.72 -2.09 -16.93
C PHE A 91 1.78 -1.82 -18.12
N ASP A 92 1.00 -2.85 -18.48
CA ASP A 92 -0.04 -2.80 -19.51
C ASP A 92 -1.27 -3.59 -19.02
N LEU A 93 -2.16 -2.90 -18.28
CA LEU A 93 -3.13 -3.55 -17.39
C LEU A 93 -4.60 -3.21 -17.72
N GLY A 94 -4.84 -2.47 -18.80
CA GLY A 94 -6.17 -2.00 -19.15
C GLY A 94 -6.22 -1.10 -20.38
N PRO A 95 -7.24 -0.25 -20.51
CA PRO A 95 -7.33 0.65 -21.64
C PRO A 95 -6.37 1.85 -21.51
N PRO A 96 -5.97 2.52 -22.61
CA PRO A 96 -5.00 3.61 -22.60
C PRO A 96 -5.34 4.77 -21.66
N GLU A 97 -6.62 5.08 -21.50
CA GLU A 97 -7.14 6.14 -20.64
C GLU A 97 -7.20 5.77 -19.15
N ALA A 98 -6.93 4.51 -18.78
CA ALA A 98 -7.00 4.10 -17.38
C ALA A 98 -5.90 4.76 -16.54
N ASP A 99 -6.33 5.19 -15.35
CA ASP A 99 -5.46 5.72 -14.32
C ASP A 99 -5.24 4.68 -13.22
N TYR A 100 -4.04 4.66 -12.65
CA TYR A 100 -3.62 3.73 -11.61
C TYR A 100 -2.90 4.49 -10.50
N LEU A 101 -3.21 4.13 -9.25
CA LEU A 101 -2.37 4.44 -8.12
C LEU A 101 -1.26 3.39 -8.04
N CYS A 102 -0.03 3.81 -8.22
CA CYS A 102 1.15 2.97 -8.06
C CYS A 102 1.72 3.15 -6.67
N LEU A 103 1.94 2.04 -5.96
CA LEU A 103 2.73 1.97 -4.74
C LEU A 103 4.12 1.41 -5.10
N GLU A 104 5.11 2.29 -5.16
CA GLU A 104 6.47 2.00 -5.58
C GLU A 104 7.30 1.41 -4.43
N GLN A 105 8.16 0.44 -4.75
CA GLN A 105 9.10 -0.10 -3.77
C GLN A 105 10.13 0.94 -3.33
N LEU A 106 10.43 0.96 -2.04
CA LEU A 106 11.49 1.77 -1.47
C LEU A 106 12.62 0.85 -1.00
N SER A 107 13.59 0.64 -1.90
CA SER A 107 14.78 -0.18 -1.65
C SER A 107 15.77 0.48 -0.68
N ASP A 108 15.80 1.82 -0.67
CA ASP A 108 16.55 2.62 0.29
C ASP A 108 15.75 2.85 1.58
N ILE A 109 16.48 3.01 2.69
CA ILE A 109 15.89 3.25 3.99
C ILE A 109 15.21 4.63 4.02
N CYS A 110 13.90 4.63 4.20
CA CYS A 110 13.10 5.85 4.36
C CYS A 110 12.49 5.93 5.76
N TYR A 111 12.36 7.15 6.27
CA TYR A 111 11.65 7.42 7.53
C TYR A 111 10.19 7.72 7.20
N ILE A 112 9.33 6.73 7.45
CA ILE A 112 7.90 6.82 7.15
C ILE A 112 7.15 6.50 8.43
N ASP A 113 6.11 7.28 8.72
CA ASP A 113 5.09 6.88 9.67
C ASP A 113 4.06 6.09 8.89
N ILE A 114 4.00 4.78 9.13
CA ILE A 114 3.17 3.88 8.33
C ILE A 114 1.68 4.17 8.51
N ARG A 115 1.28 4.81 9.63
CA ARG A 115 -0.11 5.26 9.84
C ARG A 115 -0.52 6.29 8.82
N ASN A 116 0.40 7.14 8.37
CA ASN A 116 0.11 8.12 7.31
C ASN A 116 -0.13 7.40 5.97
N LEU A 117 0.55 6.29 5.69
CA LEU A 117 0.28 5.47 4.51
C LEU A 117 -1.09 4.80 4.62
N HIS A 118 -1.45 4.24 5.78
CA HIS A 118 -2.78 3.67 6.00
C HIS A 118 -3.88 4.71 5.84
N GLN A 119 -3.72 5.89 6.45
CA GLN A 119 -4.65 7.00 6.29
C GLN A 119 -4.77 7.46 4.83
N LEU A 120 -3.67 7.53 4.09
CA LEU A 120 -3.72 7.85 2.67
C LEU A 120 -4.51 6.79 1.87
N ILE A 121 -4.29 5.51 2.16
CA ILE A 121 -5.05 4.42 1.52
C ILE A 121 -6.53 4.54 1.87
N ASP A 122 -6.88 4.83 3.13
CA ASP A 122 -8.25 5.03 3.58
C ASP A 122 -8.94 6.19 2.86
N LEU A 123 -8.25 7.32 2.69
CA LEU A 123 -8.76 8.49 1.97
C LEU A 123 -8.94 8.20 0.48
N LEU A 124 -8.06 7.40 -0.12
CA LEU A 124 -8.12 7.07 -1.55
C LEU A 124 -9.07 5.91 -1.85
N ALA A 125 -9.40 5.06 -0.87
CA ALA A 125 -10.19 3.84 -1.08
C ALA A 125 -11.50 4.06 -1.87
N PRO A 126 -12.28 5.14 -1.66
CA PRO A 126 -13.49 5.39 -2.46
C PRO A 126 -13.22 5.60 -3.95
N ALA A 127 -12.06 6.16 -4.29
CA ALA A 127 -11.63 6.40 -5.66
C ALA A 127 -11.02 5.16 -6.34
N MET A 128 -10.72 4.10 -5.58
CA MET A 128 -10.02 2.91 -6.07
C MET A 128 -10.98 1.75 -6.37
N GLU A 129 -10.65 0.96 -7.40
CA GLU A 129 -11.24 -0.37 -7.58
C GLU A 129 -10.78 -1.34 -6.49
N ASP A 130 -11.48 -2.47 -6.35
CA ASP A 130 -11.18 -3.47 -5.34
C ASP A 130 -9.77 -4.03 -5.55
N ALA A 131 -8.99 -4.12 -4.46
CA ALA A 131 -7.61 -4.54 -4.49
C ALA A 131 -7.21 -5.27 -3.21
N HIS A 132 -6.21 -6.14 -3.32
CA HIS A 132 -5.62 -6.84 -2.18
C HIS A 132 -4.11 -6.90 -2.37
N PHE A 133 -3.38 -6.40 -1.40
CA PHE A 133 -1.92 -6.36 -1.43
C PHE A 133 -1.34 -6.39 -0.01
N PHE A 134 -0.06 -6.73 0.07
CA PHE A 134 0.73 -6.66 1.29
C PHE A 134 1.72 -5.50 1.23
N VAL A 135 1.94 -4.85 2.36
CA VAL A 135 3.02 -3.91 2.60
C VAL A 135 3.92 -4.52 3.65
N TYR A 136 5.23 -4.60 3.42
CA TYR A 136 6.11 -5.18 4.41
C TYR A 136 7.44 -4.43 4.54
N SER A 137 7.93 -4.39 5.78
CA SER A 137 9.20 -3.77 6.14
C SER A 137 10.32 -4.80 6.10
N ALA A 138 11.21 -4.68 5.12
CA ALA A 138 12.45 -5.45 5.04
C ALA A 138 13.64 -4.70 5.66
N GLY A 139 13.40 -3.93 6.73
CA GLY A 139 14.37 -3.05 7.39
C GLY A 139 15.66 -3.71 7.89
N ASP A 140 16.44 -2.99 8.70
CA ASP A 140 17.79 -3.39 9.15
C ASP A 140 17.83 -4.48 10.24
N GLY A 141 16.71 -5.15 10.50
CA GLY A 141 16.65 -6.38 11.29
C GLY A 141 15.84 -6.29 12.59
N LEU A 142 15.41 -5.10 13.02
CA LEU A 142 14.70 -4.92 14.29
C LEU A 142 13.17 -4.82 14.17
N ASP A 143 12.64 -4.35 13.02
CA ASP A 143 11.20 -4.11 12.83
C ASP A 143 10.66 -4.77 11.56
N ARG A 144 10.60 -6.11 11.58
CA ARG A 144 9.99 -6.93 10.52
C ARG A 144 8.50 -7.10 10.78
N TRP A 145 7.69 -6.57 9.90
CA TRP A 145 6.23 -6.66 9.99
C TRP A 145 5.64 -6.69 8.58
N VAL A 146 4.41 -7.15 8.52
CA VAL A 146 3.59 -7.24 7.30
C VAL A 146 2.23 -6.64 7.59
N ASP A 147 1.79 -5.73 6.75
CA ASP A 147 0.41 -5.25 6.72
C ASP A 147 -0.29 -5.86 5.51
N GLU A 148 -1.38 -6.58 5.76
CA GLU A 148 -2.33 -6.98 4.75
C GLU A 148 -3.33 -5.84 4.53
N VAL A 149 -3.46 -5.37 3.29
CA VAL A 149 -4.34 -4.28 2.92
C VAL A 149 -5.35 -4.77 1.90
N ARG A 150 -6.64 -4.60 2.22
CA ARG A 150 -7.75 -4.90 1.32
C ARG A 150 -8.57 -3.65 1.07
N ILE A 151 -8.82 -3.34 -0.19
CA ILE A 151 -9.78 -2.33 -0.64
C ILE A 151 -10.96 -3.07 -1.24
N ARG A 152 -12.17 -2.80 -0.72
CA ARG A 152 -13.40 -3.41 -1.21
C ARG A 152 -14.56 -2.44 -1.03
N ASP A 153 -15.35 -2.27 -2.09
CA ASP A 153 -16.55 -1.43 -2.06
C ASP A 153 -16.27 0.01 -1.58
N GLY A 154 -15.11 0.55 -1.97
CA GLY A 154 -14.68 1.90 -1.63
C GLY A 154 -14.19 2.08 -0.19
N ARG A 155 -13.92 0.98 0.53
CA ARG A 155 -13.40 0.99 1.90
C ARG A 155 -12.13 0.16 1.98
N SER A 156 -11.20 0.59 2.79
CA SER A 156 -9.98 -0.13 3.12
C SER A 156 -10.11 -0.85 4.47
N SER A 157 -9.33 -1.91 4.63
CA SER A 157 -9.05 -2.56 5.90
C SER A 157 -7.59 -2.97 5.94
N VAL A 158 -6.97 -2.81 7.10
CA VAL A 158 -5.56 -3.16 7.33
C VAL A 158 -5.47 -4.14 8.50
N ALA A 159 -4.71 -5.22 8.31
CA ALA A 159 -4.35 -6.17 9.37
C ALA A 159 -2.82 -6.30 9.46
N ARG A 160 -2.25 -6.11 10.64
CA ARG A 160 -0.81 -6.21 10.87
C ARG A 160 -0.42 -7.57 11.44
N TRP A 161 0.64 -8.14 10.89
CA TRP A 161 1.26 -9.39 11.31
C TRP A 161 2.72 -9.12 11.67
N THR A 162 3.15 -9.61 12.83
CA THR A 162 4.56 -9.67 13.19
C THR A 162 5.12 -11.00 12.70
N VAL A 163 6.25 -10.98 12.02
CA VAL A 163 6.89 -12.21 11.52
C VAL A 163 8.20 -12.41 12.26
N GLU A 164 8.24 -13.43 13.10
CA GLU A 164 9.38 -13.74 13.96
C GLU A 164 10.31 -14.80 13.34
N GLY A 165 11.57 -14.80 13.76
CA GLY A 165 12.52 -15.87 13.46
C GLY A 165 12.90 -16.03 11.98
N GLU A 166 13.19 -17.27 11.59
CA GLU A 166 13.67 -17.64 10.25
C GLU A 166 12.56 -17.53 9.17
N ALA A 167 11.28 -17.55 9.57
CA ALA A 167 10.14 -17.47 8.66
C ALA A 167 10.12 -16.19 7.81
N TRP A 168 10.78 -15.13 8.27
CA TRP A 168 10.95 -13.91 7.47
C TRP A 168 11.72 -14.13 6.17
N ALA A 169 12.69 -15.05 6.16
CA ALA A 169 13.49 -15.33 4.98
C ALA A 169 12.62 -15.89 3.84
N ASP A 170 11.55 -16.61 4.19
CA ASP A 170 10.62 -17.22 3.24
C ASP A 170 9.46 -16.28 2.85
N PHE A 171 9.23 -15.20 3.62
CA PHE A 171 8.10 -14.31 3.41
C PHE A 171 8.05 -13.65 2.01
N PRO A 172 9.17 -13.13 1.43
CA PRO A 172 9.14 -12.64 0.06
C PRO A 172 8.76 -13.71 -0.98
N ALA A 173 9.20 -14.96 -0.78
CA ALA A 173 8.85 -16.07 -1.66
C ALA A 173 7.36 -16.43 -1.52
N LEU A 174 6.82 -16.41 -0.30
CA LEU A 174 5.39 -16.58 -0.05
C LEU A 174 4.57 -15.47 -0.71
N CYS A 175 4.97 -14.20 -0.62
CA CYS A 175 4.30 -13.10 -1.32
C CYS A 175 4.26 -13.33 -2.84
N ALA A 176 5.37 -13.82 -3.42
CA ALA A 176 5.43 -14.18 -4.83
C ALA A 176 4.54 -15.38 -5.19
N GLU A 177 4.40 -16.37 -4.29
CA GLU A 177 3.51 -17.51 -4.46
C GLU A 177 2.03 -17.11 -4.35
N LEU A 178 1.68 -16.28 -3.37
CA LEU A 178 0.33 -15.72 -3.19
C LEU A 178 -0.09 -14.86 -4.36
N ALA A 179 0.86 -14.09 -4.91
CA ALA A 179 0.67 -13.44 -6.19
C ALA A 179 0.45 -14.51 -7.28
N GLY A 180 1.33 -15.49 -7.47
CA GLY A 180 1.24 -16.44 -8.60
C GLY A 180 -0.01 -17.34 -8.67
N ASN A 181 -0.76 -17.55 -7.58
CA ASN A 181 -1.77 -18.61 -7.49
C ASN A 181 -3.19 -18.10 -7.16
N ARG A 182 -4.20 -18.48 -7.97
CA ARG A 182 -5.63 -18.18 -7.72
C ARG A 182 -6.19 -18.83 -6.43
N ALA A 183 -5.41 -19.70 -5.78
CA ALA A 183 -5.72 -20.35 -4.50
C ALA A 183 -5.10 -19.62 -3.28
N GLY A 184 -4.85 -18.30 -3.40
CA GLY A 184 -4.15 -17.48 -2.40
C GLY A 184 -4.69 -17.60 -0.97
N ASP A 185 -5.97 -17.95 -0.80
CA ASP A 185 -6.57 -18.13 0.52
C ASP A 185 -5.99 -19.34 1.28
N GLU A 186 -5.70 -20.48 0.64
CA GLU A 186 -5.17 -21.67 1.34
C GLU A 186 -3.69 -21.55 1.74
N ALA A 187 -2.89 -20.84 0.94
CA ALA A 187 -1.49 -20.57 1.26
C ALA A 187 -1.38 -19.51 2.37
N LEU A 188 -2.23 -18.47 2.32
CA LEU A 188 -2.31 -17.46 3.38
C LEU A 188 -2.80 -18.09 4.70
N VAL A 189 -3.83 -18.93 4.67
CA VAL A 189 -4.33 -19.65 5.86
C VAL A 189 -3.24 -20.53 6.47
N ARG A 190 -2.46 -21.26 5.66
CA ARG A 190 -1.34 -22.08 6.16
C ARG A 190 -0.26 -21.24 6.82
N PHE A 191 0.12 -20.12 6.21
CA PHE A 191 1.11 -19.21 6.78
C PHE A 191 0.61 -18.59 8.10
N VAL A 192 -0.62 -18.07 8.12
CA VAL A 192 -1.24 -17.51 9.34
C VAL A 192 -1.34 -18.56 10.46
N THR A 193 -1.69 -19.80 10.12
CA THR A 193 -1.72 -20.92 11.08
C THR A 193 -0.32 -21.19 11.64
N SER A 194 0.71 -21.20 10.78
CA SER A 194 2.09 -21.41 11.22
C SER A 194 2.65 -20.32 12.14
N LEU A 195 2.13 -19.09 12.04
CA LEU A 195 2.47 -17.97 12.94
C LEU A 195 1.70 -18.02 14.26
N SER A 196 0.56 -18.72 14.32
CA SER A 196 -0.30 -18.80 15.50
C SER A 196 0.01 -19.99 16.42
N ASP A 197 0.78 -20.96 15.93
CA ASP A 197 1.17 -22.19 16.63
C ASP A 197 2.54 -22.08 17.36
N GLN A 198 3.08 -20.86 17.52
CA GLN A 198 4.27 -20.55 18.34
C GLN A 198 3.89 -19.72 19.58
#